data_AF-A0A350PXH3-F1
#
_entry.id   AF-A0A350PXH3-F1
#
_cell.length_a   1.000
_cell.length_b   1.000
_cell.length_c   1.000
_cell.angle_alpha   90.00
_cell.angle_beta   90.00
_cell.angle_gamma   90.00
#
_symmetry.space_group_name_H-M   'P 1'
#
loop_
_entity.id
_entity.type
_entity.pdbx_description
1 polymer ?
#
loop_
_entity_poly.entity_id
_entity_poly.type
_entity_poly.pdbx_seq_one_letter_code
_entity_poly.pdbx_strand_id
1 'polypeptide(L)'
;MQGLIVLIIIVGVGVGVLAVFVIRMILSPKKISAVAELIRQNRLSAAAKIIKAILVKDQKNPVAHYYMAKVYLAESKAELALMELKTVSTIGQFDLEIPEKEFRILIANLYERFGQAEEALKEFILLSQKEPDNAEYFYQCGRIFNDRAKTDVAIKYIRKAIELDARHGKAHFTLGSILYKTKHPVEARAEFESALKFDPSNYESYYYLGKLLKENNDTTGALLAFERAQKSPAYKLKALVERGATYINQGSYENAIIELERAIKLAKDDSLNEAIYARYFLAACFEKTKNIDLAIENWEKIYLRKPQFQDVAEKLAQYQEYRTDDHMKDFLICNQEQFVKICKAITDSALSMAVHDTIEITNGVDFIAVEGESEKWLGAKKMPKLVRFLRVADNVDDTAIRSLLESMKKLNIIRGVLVTSSSFTRTATEFAENRPVELYAKDHLQEFLKKI
;
A
#
# COMPACT_ATOMS: atom_id res chain seq x y z
N MET A 1 -6.06 74.52 58.56
CA MET A 1 -5.16 73.35 58.69
C MET A 1 -5.73 72.08 58.04
N GLN A 2 -7.01 71.76 58.21
CA GLN A 2 -7.61 70.53 57.65
C GLN A 2 -7.57 70.42 56.11
N GLY A 3 -7.82 71.51 55.37
CA GLY A 3 -7.81 71.47 53.89
C GLY A 3 -6.44 71.17 53.27
N LEU A 4 -5.34 71.58 53.92
CA LEU A 4 -3.97 71.30 53.45
C LEU A 4 -3.62 69.81 53.59
N ILE A 5 -4.07 69.18 54.68
CA ILE A 5 -3.86 67.75 54.94
C ILE A 5 -4.59 66.90 53.90
N VAL A 6 -5.83 67.25 53.57
CA VAL A 6 -6.62 66.55 52.54
C VAL A 6 -5.97 66.67 51.16
N LEU A 7 -5.44 67.84 50.80
CA LEU A 7 -4.73 68.04 49.54
C LEU A 7 -3.45 67.18 49.45
N ILE A 8 -2.66 67.12 50.53
CA ILE A 8 -1.44 66.30 50.58
C ILE A 8 -1.77 64.81 50.44
N ILE A 9 -2.86 64.34 51.05
CA ILE A 9 -3.30 62.94 50.91
C ILE A 9 -3.73 62.66 49.47
N ILE A 10 -4.50 63.54 48.82
CA ILE A 10 -4.95 63.36 47.44
C ILE A 10 -3.75 63.33 46.47
N VAL A 11 -2.81 64.26 46.62
CA VAL A 11 -1.60 64.30 45.79
C VAL A 11 -0.72 63.07 46.06
N GLY A 12 -0.55 62.65 47.31
CA GLY A 12 0.21 61.46 47.68
C GLY A 12 -0.38 60.17 47.11
N VAL A 13 -1.70 60.02 47.16
CA VAL A 13 -2.41 58.89 46.54
C VAL A 13 -2.28 58.94 45.02
N GLY A 14 -2.44 60.12 44.40
CA GLY A 14 -2.25 60.32 42.97
C GLY A 14 -0.86 59.93 42.48
N VAL A 15 0.19 60.37 43.19
CA VAL A 15 1.59 60.02 42.90
C VAL A 15 1.85 58.53 43.13
N GLY A 16 1.28 57.93 44.19
CA GLY A 16 1.40 56.50 44.45
C GLY A 16 0.77 55.63 43.36
N VAL A 17 -0.42 55.99 42.88
CA VAL A 17 -1.09 55.27 41.77
C VAL A 17 -0.30 55.42 40.47
N LEU A 18 0.19 56.63 40.17
CA LEU A 18 1.06 56.89 39.01
C LEU A 18 2.37 56.10 39.10
N ALA A 19 3.01 56.05 40.27
CA ALA A 19 4.23 55.28 40.48
C ALA A 19 3.99 53.77 40.28
N VAL A 20 2.89 53.22 40.80
CA VAL A 20 2.52 51.81 40.59
C VAL A 20 2.26 51.53 39.10
N PHE A 21 1.59 52.45 38.41
CA PHE A 21 1.33 52.34 36.97
C PHE A 21 2.63 52.34 36.16
N VAL A 22 3.52 53.30 36.42
CA VAL A 22 4.83 53.42 35.76
C VAL A 22 5.73 52.22 36.09
N ILE A 23 5.75 51.74 37.33
CA ILE A 23 6.50 50.55 37.75
C ILE A 23 5.97 49.30 37.03
N ARG A 24 4.64 49.13 36.92
CA ARG A 24 4.04 48.04 36.14
C ARG A 24 4.43 48.13 34.67
N MET A 25 4.40 49.32 34.08
CA MET A 25 4.77 49.57 32.69
C MET A 25 6.25 49.25 32.40
N ILE A 26 7.15 49.47 33.36
CA ILE A 26 8.60 49.20 33.20
C ILE A 26 8.97 47.74 33.51
N LEU A 27 8.29 47.09 34.47
CA LEU A 27 8.62 45.71 34.90
C LEU A 27 7.96 44.62 34.04
N SER A 28 6.84 44.89 33.39
CA SER A 28 6.16 43.91 32.53
C SER A 28 6.98 43.53 31.27
N PRO A 29 7.61 44.46 30.53
CA PRO A 29 8.49 44.14 29.40
C PRO A 29 9.67 43.24 29.81
N LYS A 30 10.27 43.49 30.97
CA LYS A 30 11.43 42.71 31.48
C LYS A 30 11.12 41.24 31.75
N LYS A 31 9.87 40.89 32.07
CA LYS A 31 9.47 39.50 32.33
C LYS A 31 9.18 38.73 31.04
N ILE A 32 8.62 39.40 30.04
CA ILE A 32 8.29 38.82 28.73
C ILE A 32 9.58 38.61 27.92
N SER A 33 10.49 39.60 27.92
CA SER A 33 11.81 39.45 27.29
C SER A 33 12.61 38.29 27.89
N ALA A 34 12.49 38.06 29.20
CA ALA A 34 13.09 36.91 29.87
C ALA A 34 12.48 35.57 29.41
N VAL A 35 11.17 35.52 29.14
CA VAL A 35 10.50 34.31 28.59
C VAL A 35 11.02 33.99 27.19
N ALA A 36 11.08 34.99 26.30
CA ALA A 36 11.61 34.81 24.96
C ALA A 36 13.04 34.26 24.96
N GLU A 37 13.89 34.79 25.84
CA GLU A 37 15.28 34.36 25.99
C GLU A 37 15.39 32.94 26.56
N LEU A 38 14.57 32.57 27.55
CA LEU A 38 14.53 31.22 28.08
C LEU A 38 14.12 30.19 27.03
N ILE A 39 13.18 30.52 26.14
CA ILE A 39 12.79 29.65 25.02
C ILE A 39 13.97 29.48 24.06
N ARG A 40 14.70 30.55 23.73
CA ARG A 40 15.92 30.49 22.89
C ARG A 40 17.00 29.60 23.51
N GLN A 41 17.14 29.63 24.83
CA GLN A 41 18.06 28.77 25.59
C GLN A 41 17.54 27.34 25.82
N ASN A 42 16.40 26.97 25.22
CA ASN A 42 15.71 25.69 25.42
C ASN A 42 15.35 25.38 26.88
N ARG A 43 15.22 26.41 27.73
CA ARG A 43 14.82 26.30 29.14
C ARG A 43 13.29 26.38 29.28
N LEU A 44 12.61 25.45 28.61
CA LEU A 44 11.15 25.46 28.41
C LEU A 44 10.34 25.41 29.72
N SER A 45 10.79 24.63 30.70
CA SER A 45 10.12 24.50 32.00
C SER A 45 10.15 25.81 32.82
N ALA A 46 11.26 26.53 32.77
CA ALA A 46 11.40 27.84 33.42
C ALA A 46 10.53 28.90 32.73
N ALA A 47 10.53 28.91 31.39
CA ALA A 47 9.65 29.79 30.61
C ALA A 47 8.17 29.53 30.94
N ALA A 48 7.73 28.27 30.91
CA ALA A 48 6.36 27.87 31.25
C ALA A 48 5.96 28.32 32.67
N LYS A 49 6.87 28.21 33.65
CA LYS A 49 6.61 28.65 35.03
C LYS A 49 6.34 30.16 35.11
N ILE A 50 7.13 30.97 34.40
CA ILE A 50 6.94 32.42 34.35
C ILE A 50 5.63 32.77 33.65
N ILE A 51 5.35 32.14 32.51
CA ILE A 51 4.12 32.37 31.75
C ILE A 51 2.88 32.01 32.59
N LYS A 52 2.88 30.86 33.27
CA LYS A 52 1.78 30.46 34.17
C LYS A 52 1.55 31.49 35.28
N ALA A 53 2.62 32.05 35.85
CA ALA A 53 2.50 33.10 36.87
C ALA A 53 1.90 34.41 36.32
N ILE A 54 2.06 34.69 35.02
CA ILE A 54 1.40 35.81 34.33
C ILE A 54 -0.09 35.48 34.14
N LEU A 55 -0.41 34.29 33.62
CA LEU A 55 -1.79 33.84 33.38
C LEU A 55 -2.65 33.75 34.63
N VAL A 56 -2.06 33.46 35.80
CA VAL A 56 -2.77 33.51 37.09
C VAL A 56 -3.24 34.93 37.44
N LYS A 57 -2.48 35.95 37.05
CA LYS A 57 -2.81 37.37 37.32
C LYS A 57 -3.70 37.98 36.26
N ASP A 58 -3.52 37.54 35.01
CA ASP A 58 -4.25 38.00 33.84
C ASP A 58 -4.50 36.81 32.90
N GLN A 59 -5.66 36.20 33.05
CA GLN A 59 -6.06 35.01 32.29
C GLN A 59 -6.29 35.28 30.80
N LYS A 60 -6.38 36.55 30.38
CA LYS A 60 -6.61 36.93 28.97
C LYS A 60 -5.39 37.62 28.39
N ASN A 61 -4.21 37.42 28.96
CA ASN A 61 -2.99 38.06 28.50
C ASN A 61 -2.54 37.48 27.14
N PRO A 62 -2.66 38.21 26.01
CA PRO A 62 -2.40 37.65 24.69
C PRO A 62 -0.92 37.27 24.52
N VAL A 63 -0.01 38.02 25.13
CA VAL A 63 1.43 37.76 25.05
C VAL A 63 1.78 36.47 25.77
N ALA A 64 1.20 36.24 26.95
CA ALA A 64 1.41 35.01 27.70
C ALA A 64 0.91 33.77 26.95
N HIS A 65 -0.28 33.84 26.34
CA HIS A 65 -0.80 32.76 25.49
C HIS A 65 0.09 32.52 24.26
N TYR A 66 0.55 33.59 23.59
CA TYR A 66 1.45 33.49 22.45
C TYR A 66 2.76 32.75 22.79
N TYR A 67 3.44 33.15 23.87
CA TYR A 67 4.66 32.48 24.31
C TYR A 67 4.40 31.08 24.88
N MET A 68 3.24 30.81 25.49
CA MET A 68 2.86 29.46 25.90
C MET A 68 2.73 28.55 24.67
N ALA A 69 2.12 29.03 23.59
CA ALA A 69 2.05 28.30 22.34
C ALA A 69 3.46 27.95 21.81
N LYS A 70 4.40 28.90 21.83
CA LYS A 70 5.80 28.66 21.41
C LYS A 70 6.49 27.61 22.28
N VAL A 71 6.25 27.62 23.60
CA VAL A 71 6.74 26.56 24.49
C VAL A 71 6.15 25.21 24.10
N TYR A 72 4.84 25.13 23.90
CA TYR A 72 4.19 23.87 23.50
C TYR A 72 4.66 23.37 22.13
N LEU A 73 4.91 24.26 21.17
CA LEU A 73 5.51 23.89 19.88
C LEU A 73 6.92 23.29 20.05
N ALA A 74 7.76 23.90 20.89
CA ALA A 74 9.10 23.39 21.20
C ALA A 74 9.04 22.02 21.91
N GLU A 75 8.00 21.76 22.71
CA GLU A 75 7.73 20.46 23.33
C GLU A 75 7.00 19.46 22.41
N SER A 76 6.78 19.80 21.12
CA SER A 76 6.00 19.00 20.16
C SER A 76 4.52 18.78 20.53
N LYS A 77 3.96 19.59 21.43
CA LYS A 77 2.55 19.56 21.88
C LYS A 77 1.68 20.48 21.03
N ALA A 78 1.53 20.15 19.76
CA ALA A 78 0.88 21.02 18.77
C ALA A 78 -0.61 21.33 19.04
N GLU A 79 -1.35 20.40 19.65
CA GLU A 79 -2.77 20.61 19.97
C GLU A 79 -2.94 21.72 21.02
N LEU A 80 -2.16 21.66 22.09
CA LEU A 80 -2.14 22.69 23.13
C LEU A 80 -1.67 24.03 22.56
N ALA A 81 -0.65 24.02 21.70
CA ALA A 81 -0.21 25.24 21.02
C ALA A 81 -1.33 25.88 20.18
N LEU A 82 -2.12 25.08 19.45
CA LEU A 82 -3.24 25.59 18.67
C LEU A 82 -4.33 26.20 19.58
N MET A 83 -4.61 25.58 20.72
CA MET A 83 -5.57 26.14 21.69
C MET A 83 -5.12 27.52 22.20
N GLU A 84 -3.84 27.65 22.55
CA GLU A 84 -3.26 28.92 23.00
C GLU A 84 -3.32 30.00 21.90
N LEU A 85 -2.96 29.66 20.65
CA LEU A 85 -3.04 30.62 19.53
C LEU A 85 -4.48 31.00 19.16
N LYS A 86 -5.47 30.11 19.32
CA LYS A 86 -6.89 30.46 19.15
C LYS A 86 -7.34 31.50 20.16
N THR A 87 -6.84 31.43 21.40
CA THR A 87 -7.08 32.47 22.41
C THR A 87 -6.49 33.81 21.98
N VAL A 88 -5.25 33.82 21.46
CA VAL A 88 -4.62 35.03 20.92
C VAL A 88 -5.43 35.61 19.75
N SER A 89 -5.89 34.77 18.82
CA SER A 89 -6.76 35.18 17.71
C SER A 89 -8.07 35.83 18.19
N THR A 90 -8.68 35.25 19.24
CA THR A 90 -9.93 35.77 19.83
C THR A 90 -9.74 37.13 20.49
N ILE A 91 -8.57 37.38 21.10
CA ILE A 91 -8.25 38.68 21.71
C ILE A 91 -7.94 39.72 20.61
N GLY A 92 -7.31 39.31 19.52
CA GLY A 92 -7.09 40.15 18.33
C GLY A 92 -6.10 41.30 18.53
N GLN A 93 -5.24 41.23 19.55
CA GLN A 93 -4.22 42.24 19.83
C GLN A 93 -2.86 41.79 19.30
N PHE A 94 -2.30 42.57 18.37
CA PHE A 94 -0.96 42.36 17.82
C PHE A 94 -0.09 43.59 18.06
N ASP A 95 1.13 43.38 18.54
CA ASP A 95 2.10 44.42 18.86
C ASP A 95 3.54 43.90 18.62
N LEU A 96 4.55 44.58 19.16
CA LEU A 96 5.95 44.16 19.00
C LEU A 96 6.26 42.81 19.65
N GLU A 97 5.51 42.42 20.68
CA GLU A 97 5.69 41.15 21.39
C GLU A 97 4.97 39.99 20.70
N ILE A 98 3.91 40.30 19.94
CA ILE A 98 3.18 39.34 19.10
C ILE A 98 3.24 39.83 17.65
N PRO A 99 4.35 39.56 16.94
CA PRO A 99 4.47 39.92 15.54
C PRO A 99 3.36 39.24 14.73
N GLU A 100 2.41 40.02 14.22
CA GLU A 100 1.20 39.51 13.58
C GLU A 100 1.53 38.51 12.45
N LYS A 101 2.54 38.81 11.64
CA LYS A 101 3.02 37.91 10.58
C LYS A 101 3.44 36.55 11.12
N GLU A 102 4.32 36.53 12.13
CA GLU A 102 4.81 35.28 12.75
C GLU A 102 3.64 34.50 13.34
N PHE A 103 2.76 35.19 14.08
CA PHE A 103 1.54 34.60 14.63
C PHE A 103 0.67 33.93 13.57
N ARG A 104 0.36 34.63 12.47
CA ARG A 104 -0.51 34.13 11.40
C ARG A 104 0.11 32.91 10.71
N ILE A 105 1.41 32.93 10.44
CA ILE A 105 2.12 31.76 9.89
C ILE A 105 2.04 30.57 10.84
N LEU A 106 2.29 30.79 12.14
CA LEU A 106 2.26 29.73 13.15
C LEU A 106 0.87 29.09 13.25
N ILE A 107 -0.19 29.90 13.37
CA ILE A 107 -1.54 29.39 13.53
C ILE A 107 -2.05 28.75 12.23
N ALA A 108 -1.73 29.30 11.05
CA ALA A 108 -2.06 28.71 9.76
C ALA A 108 -1.45 27.30 9.59
N ASN A 109 -0.16 27.16 9.89
CA ASN A 109 0.53 25.86 9.83
C ASN A 109 -0.08 24.83 10.80
N LEU A 110 -0.50 25.27 12.00
CA LEU A 110 -1.20 24.39 12.93
C LEU A 110 -2.59 24.01 12.42
N TYR A 111 -3.35 24.95 11.87
CA TYR A 111 -4.63 24.66 11.25
C TYR A 111 -4.49 23.60 10.16
N GLU A 112 -3.48 23.70 9.30
CA GLU A 112 -3.21 22.68 8.28
C GLU A 112 -2.85 21.32 8.88
N ARG A 113 -1.98 21.29 9.89
CA ARG A 113 -1.60 20.06 10.58
C ARG A 113 -2.81 19.32 11.17
N PHE A 114 -3.83 20.05 11.60
CA PHE A 114 -5.07 19.49 12.17
C PHE A 114 -6.24 19.44 11.16
N GLY A 115 -5.97 19.55 9.86
CA GLY A 115 -6.98 19.42 8.81
C GLY A 115 -8.01 20.56 8.74
N GLN A 116 -7.77 21.67 9.45
CA GLN A 116 -8.63 22.87 9.47
C GLN A 116 -8.28 23.79 8.29
N ALA A 117 -8.42 23.27 7.07
CA ALA A 117 -8.00 23.94 5.83
C ALA A 117 -8.70 25.30 5.60
N GLU A 118 -9.94 25.46 6.05
CA GLU A 118 -10.67 26.74 5.95
C GLU A 118 -10.03 27.84 6.79
N GLU A 119 -9.64 27.53 8.03
CA GLU A 119 -9.03 28.49 8.92
C GLU A 119 -7.61 28.83 8.46
N ALA A 120 -6.83 27.83 8.04
CA ALA A 120 -5.52 28.06 7.44
C ALA A 120 -5.60 29.00 6.21
N LEU A 121 -6.59 28.78 5.34
CA LEU A 121 -6.81 29.61 4.16
C LEU A 121 -7.13 31.07 4.52
N LYS A 122 -7.98 31.30 5.53
CA LYS A 122 -8.28 32.67 5.99
C LYS A 122 -7.01 33.40 6.43
N GLU A 123 -6.13 32.72 7.16
CA GLU A 123 -4.87 33.30 7.63
C GLU A 123 -3.90 33.59 6.49
N PHE A 124 -3.75 32.69 5.50
CA PHE A 124 -2.91 32.94 4.32
C PHE A 124 -3.48 34.03 3.40
N ILE A 125 -4.81 34.20 3.34
CA ILE A 125 -5.43 35.33 2.64
C ILE A 125 -5.08 36.65 3.35
N LEU A 126 -5.18 36.70 4.67
CA LEU A 126 -4.79 37.90 5.43
C LEU A 126 -3.29 38.21 5.28
N LEU A 127 -2.44 37.20 5.26
CA LEU A 127 -1.00 37.35 4.98
C LEU A 127 -0.75 37.88 3.56
N SER A 128 -1.41 37.34 2.54
CA SER A 128 -1.24 37.81 1.16
C SER A 128 -1.79 39.21 0.91
N GLN A 129 -2.78 39.66 1.67
CA GLN A 129 -3.24 41.07 1.64
C GLN A 129 -2.23 42.02 2.27
N LYS A 130 -1.54 41.60 3.33
CA LYS A 130 -0.56 42.43 4.04
C LYS A 130 0.80 42.48 3.34
N GLU A 131 1.20 41.38 2.72
CA GLU A 131 2.45 41.26 1.96
C GLU A 131 2.12 40.76 0.55
N PRO A 132 1.62 41.63 -0.35
CA PRO A 132 1.17 41.26 -1.69
C PRO A 132 2.30 40.80 -2.61
N ASP A 133 3.56 41.05 -2.24
CA ASP A 133 4.75 40.68 -3.00
C ASP A 133 5.35 39.33 -2.55
N ASN A 134 4.74 38.65 -1.56
CA ASN A 134 5.24 37.39 -1.05
C ASN A 134 4.60 36.19 -1.74
N ALA A 135 5.34 35.58 -2.68
CA ALA A 135 4.91 34.43 -3.47
C ALA A 135 4.41 33.23 -2.64
N GLU A 136 5.04 32.97 -1.48
CA GLU A 136 4.73 31.82 -0.63
C GLU A 136 3.27 31.86 -0.15
N TYR A 137 2.72 33.04 0.18
CA TYR A 137 1.34 33.13 0.67
C TYR A 137 0.31 32.85 -0.42
N PHE A 138 0.58 33.31 -1.64
CA PHE A 138 -0.25 32.96 -2.79
C PHE A 138 -0.13 31.46 -3.12
N TYR A 139 1.07 30.89 -3.02
CA TYR A 139 1.28 29.46 -3.19
C TYR A 139 0.46 28.64 -2.18
N GLN A 140 0.51 28.99 -0.90
CA GLN A 140 -0.23 28.30 0.15
C GLN A 140 -1.75 28.40 -0.06
N CYS A 141 -2.26 29.59 -0.42
CA CYS A 141 -3.67 29.74 -0.80
C CYS A 141 -4.04 28.83 -1.98
N GLY A 142 -3.25 28.87 -3.04
CA GLY A 142 -3.47 28.09 -4.25
C GLY A 142 -3.46 26.58 -3.99
N ARG A 143 -2.52 26.09 -3.17
CA ARG A 143 -2.45 24.69 -2.75
C ARG A 143 -3.70 24.28 -1.98
N ILE A 144 -4.12 25.06 -0.98
CA ILE A 144 -5.32 24.76 -0.19
C ILE A 144 -6.58 24.76 -1.07
N PHE A 145 -6.71 25.70 -2.02
CA PHE A 145 -7.82 25.67 -2.97
C PHE A 145 -7.81 24.42 -3.86
N ASN A 146 -6.63 23.98 -4.31
CA ASN A 146 -6.49 22.76 -5.10
C ASN A 146 -6.89 21.52 -4.31
N ASP A 147 -6.45 21.40 -3.06
CA ASP A 147 -6.78 20.27 -2.18
C ASP A 147 -8.29 20.19 -1.90
N ARG A 148 -8.99 21.33 -2.00
CA ARG A 148 -10.45 21.46 -1.90
C ARG A 148 -11.19 21.35 -3.24
N ALA A 149 -10.52 20.90 -4.30
CA ALA A 149 -11.06 20.77 -5.65
C ALA A 149 -11.63 22.08 -6.25
N LYS A 150 -11.16 23.25 -5.79
CA LYS A 150 -11.48 24.56 -6.38
C LYS A 150 -10.41 24.94 -7.41
N THR A 151 -10.32 24.14 -8.46
CA THR A 151 -9.23 24.16 -9.44
C THR A 151 -9.02 25.53 -10.10
N ASP A 152 -10.08 26.19 -10.56
CA ASP A 152 -9.95 27.49 -11.25
C ASP A 152 -9.38 28.58 -10.35
N VAL A 153 -9.79 28.58 -9.07
CA VAL A 153 -9.30 29.53 -8.07
C VAL A 153 -7.85 29.21 -7.72
N ALA A 154 -7.53 27.92 -7.56
CA ALA A 154 -6.17 27.46 -7.29
C ALA A 154 -5.19 27.93 -8.38
N ILE A 155 -5.54 27.76 -9.66
CA ILE A 155 -4.69 28.19 -10.78
C ILE A 155 -4.39 29.68 -10.70
N LYS A 156 -5.37 30.53 -10.37
CA LYS A 156 -5.16 31.99 -10.24
C LYS A 156 -4.11 32.32 -9.17
N TYR A 157 -4.25 31.72 -7.98
CA TYR A 157 -3.31 31.94 -6.88
C TYR A 157 -1.91 31.37 -7.18
N ILE A 158 -1.83 30.17 -7.75
CA ILE A 158 -0.55 29.55 -8.12
C ILE A 158 0.16 30.36 -9.22
N ARG A 159 -0.55 30.82 -10.25
CA ARG A 159 0.02 31.70 -11.28
C ARG A 159 0.53 33.01 -10.69
N LYS A 160 -0.20 33.59 -9.72
CA LYS A 160 0.28 34.78 -9.02
C LYS A 160 1.56 34.51 -8.22
N ALA A 161 1.65 33.35 -7.56
CA ALA A 161 2.88 32.95 -6.88
C ALA A 161 4.08 32.85 -7.84
N ILE A 162 3.88 32.25 -9.03
CA ILE A 162 4.91 32.13 -10.08
C ILE A 162 5.27 33.51 -10.68
N GLU A 163 4.30 34.41 -10.82
CA GLU A 163 4.54 35.79 -11.27
C GLU A 163 5.44 36.56 -10.29
N LEU A 164 5.20 36.39 -8.98
CA LEU A 164 5.97 37.02 -7.91
C LEU A 164 7.35 36.38 -7.72
N ASP A 165 7.44 35.06 -7.85
CA ASP A 165 8.70 34.32 -7.84
C ASP A 165 8.70 33.23 -8.93
N ALA A 166 9.30 33.56 -10.06
CA ALA A 166 9.45 32.64 -11.19
C ALA A 166 10.35 31.43 -10.90
N ARG A 167 11.03 31.40 -9.74
CA ARG A 167 11.88 30.27 -9.31
C ARG A 167 11.17 29.38 -8.29
N HIS A 168 9.88 29.61 -8.03
CA HIS A 168 9.12 28.87 -7.02
C HIS A 168 8.78 27.45 -7.50
N GLY A 169 9.74 26.52 -7.39
CA GLY A 169 9.62 25.15 -7.92
C GLY A 169 8.37 24.37 -7.47
N LYS A 170 7.94 24.55 -6.21
CA LYS A 170 6.70 23.93 -5.70
C LYS A 170 5.44 24.45 -6.40
N ALA A 171 5.42 25.72 -6.81
CA ALA A 171 4.27 26.33 -7.46
C ALA A 171 4.16 25.82 -8.91
N HIS A 172 5.28 25.74 -9.61
CA HIS A 172 5.38 25.07 -10.92
C HIS A 172 4.89 23.61 -10.84
N PHE A 173 5.34 22.83 -9.85
CA PHE A 173 4.85 21.46 -9.67
C PHE A 173 3.33 21.39 -9.46
N THR A 174 2.79 22.24 -8.57
CA THR A 174 1.34 22.27 -8.31
C THR A 174 0.56 22.65 -9.57
N LEU A 175 1.02 23.65 -10.34
CA LEU A 175 0.39 24.02 -11.60
C LEU A 175 0.46 22.88 -12.62
N GLY A 176 1.63 22.25 -12.79
CA GLY A 176 1.80 21.10 -13.68
C GLY A 176 0.90 19.92 -13.30
N SER A 177 0.73 19.64 -12.01
CA SER A 177 -0.18 18.59 -11.50
C SER A 177 -1.64 18.90 -11.82
N ILE A 178 -2.06 20.16 -11.68
CA ILE A 178 -3.41 20.60 -12.05
C ILE A 178 -3.63 20.46 -13.56
N LEU A 179 -2.68 20.89 -14.38
CA LEU A 179 -2.73 20.81 -15.84
C LEU A 179 -2.75 19.36 -16.32
N TYR A 180 -1.97 18.48 -15.70
CA TYR A 180 -1.98 17.03 -15.98
C TYR A 180 -3.37 16.44 -15.73
N LYS A 181 -3.97 16.72 -14.56
CA LYS A 181 -5.31 16.21 -14.20
C LYS A 181 -6.42 16.78 -15.09
N THR A 182 -6.26 18.01 -15.57
CA THR A 182 -7.23 18.67 -16.47
C THR A 182 -6.95 18.40 -17.96
N LYS A 183 -6.05 17.46 -18.28
CA LYS A 183 -5.73 17.02 -19.65
C LYS A 183 -5.10 18.09 -20.55
N HIS A 184 -4.21 18.89 -19.98
CA HIS A 184 -3.35 19.84 -20.71
C HIS A 184 -1.88 19.37 -20.67
N PRO A 185 -1.52 18.27 -21.38
CA PRO A 185 -0.24 17.57 -21.20
C PRO A 185 0.99 18.40 -21.62
N VAL A 186 0.86 19.25 -22.65
CA VAL A 186 1.96 20.09 -23.14
C VAL A 186 2.35 21.15 -22.10
N GLU A 187 1.35 21.85 -21.56
CA GLU A 187 1.55 22.85 -20.52
C GLU A 187 2.03 22.19 -19.22
N ALA A 188 1.44 21.05 -18.85
CA ALA A 188 1.86 20.28 -17.68
C ALA A 188 3.35 19.91 -17.75
N ARG A 189 3.81 19.44 -18.92
CA ARG A 189 5.22 19.11 -19.15
C ARG A 189 6.14 20.32 -18.91
N ALA A 190 5.81 21.48 -19.48
CA ALA A 190 6.61 22.69 -19.32
C ALA A 190 6.70 23.14 -17.85
N GLU A 191 5.61 22.99 -17.10
CA GLU A 191 5.58 23.29 -15.66
C GLU A 191 6.39 22.29 -14.83
N PHE A 192 6.34 20.99 -15.15
CA PHE A 192 7.19 19.99 -14.47
C PHE A 192 8.68 20.20 -14.79
N GLU A 193 9.03 20.52 -16.03
CA GLU A 193 10.41 20.85 -16.41
C GLU A 193 10.89 22.12 -15.67
N SER A 194 10.04 23.13 -15.52
CA SER A 194 10.33 24.33 -14.72
C SER A 194 10.49 24.00 -13.23
N ALA A 195 9.61 23.15 -12.68
CA ALA A 195 9.72 22.68 -11.30
C ALA A 195 11.07 21.99 -11.05
N LEU A 196 11.50 21.12 -11.96
CA LEU A 196 12.78 20.40 -11.87
C LEU A 196 14.00 21.29 -12.09
N LYS A 197 13.88 22.35 -12.88
CA LYS A 197 14.93 23.36 -13.06
C LYS A 197 15.24 24.08 -11.75
N PHE A 198 14.22 24.38 -10.95
CA PHE A 198 14.38 25.16 -9.71
C PHE A 198 14.48 24.29 -8.46
N ASP A 199 13.88 23.10 -8.47
CA ASP A 199 14.00 22.08 -7.44
C ASP A 199 14.31 20.72 -8.08
N PRO A 200 15.59 20.41 -8.33
CA PRO A 200 16.02 19.13 -8.89
C PRO A 200 15.72 17.92 -8.01
N SER A 201 15.29 18.13 -6.76
CA SER A 201 14.93 17.09 -5.79
C SER A 201 13.43 16.80 -5.74
N ASN A 202 12.63 17.48 -6.57
CA ASN A 202 11.19 17.25 -6.68
C ASN A 202 10.89 15.93 -7.43
N TYR A 203 10.94 14.82 -6.70
CA TYR A 203 10.75 13.47 -7.22
C TYR A 203 9.33 13.23 -7.77
N GLU A 204 8.35 13.94 -7.24
CA GLU A 204 6.98 13.99 -7.75
C GLU A 204 6.95 14.50 -9.20
N SER A 205 7.67 15.58 -9.50
CA SER A 205 7.73 16.14 -10.86
C SER A 205 8.36 15.16 -11.85
N TYR A 206 9.43 14.45 -11.45
CA TYR A 206 9.99 13.37 -12.28
C TYR A 206 8.97 12.25 -12.54
N TYR A 207 8.14 11.89 -11.56
CA TYR A 207 7.12 10.86 -11.76
C TYR A 207 6.08 11.28 -12.82
N TYR A 208 5.48 12.46 -12.70
CA TYR A 208 4.48 12.92 -13.66
C TYR A 208 5.09 13.24 -15.03
N LEU A 209 6.31 13.77 -15.07
CA LEU A 209 7.05 13.94 -16.32
C LEU A 209 7.29 12.57 -16.99
N GLY A 210 7.69 11.55 -16.24
CA GLY A 210 7.84 10.19 -16.75
C GLY A 210 6.56 9.63 -17.37
N LYS A 211 5.40 9.88 -16.74
CA LYS A 211 4.09 9.49 -17.31
C LYS A 211 3.81 10.18 -18.64
N LEU A 212 4.04 11.50 -18.71
CA LEU A 212 3.85 12.28 -19.94
C LEU A 212 4.82 11.84 -21.06
N LEU A 213 6.07 11.53 -20.71
CA LEU A 213 7.05 11.02 -21.67
C LEU A 213 6.65 9.64 -22.19
N LYS A 214 6.17 8.75 -21.31
CA LYS A 214 5.64 7.44 -21.68
C LYS A 214 4.44 7.56 -22.63
N GLU A 215 3.50 8.45 -22.34
CA GLU A 215 2.33 8.72 -23.19
C GLU A 215 2.73 9.26 -24.57
N ASN A 216 3.85 10.00 -24.66
CA ASN A 216 4.42 10.49 -25.91
C ASN A 216 5.36 9.49 -26.62
N ASN A 217 5.43 8.24 -26.16
CA ASN A 217 6.34 7.20 -26.65
C ASN A 217 7.85 7.54 -26.53
N ASP A 218 8.23 8.52 -25.69
CA ASP A 218 9.62 8.74 -25.30
C ASP A 218 10.00 7.76 -24.17
N THR A 219 10.24 6.52 -24.55
CA THR A 219 10.56 5.41 -23.63
C THR A 219 11.82 5.69 -22.83
N THR A 220 12.88 6.19 -23.47
CA THR A 220 14.16 6.45 -22.81
C THR A 220 14.02 7.57 -21.77
N GLY A 221 13.37 8.68 -22.15
CA GLY A 221 13.09 9.78 -21.23
C GLY A 221 12.21 9.34 -20.06
N ALA A 222 11.17 8.54 -20.32
CA ALA A 222 10.29 8.02 -19.28
C ALA A 222 11.03 7.14 -18.25
N LEU A 223 11.86 6.20 -18.71
CA LEU A 223 12.63 5.31 -17.83
C LEU A 223 13.59 6.10 -16.93
N LEU A 224 14.30 7.09 -17.48
CA LEU A 224 15.19 7.97 -16.71
C LEU A 224 14.43 8.81 -15.68
N ALA A 225 13.27 9.36 -16.06
CA ALA A 225 12.42 10.12 -15.15
C ALA A 225 11.91 9.24 -13.99
N PHE A 226 11.42 8.03 -14.29
CA PHE A 226 10.99 7.10 -13.24
C PHE A 226 12.14 6.61 -12.36
N GLU A 227 13.34 6.42 -12.89
CA GLU A 227 14.53 6.13 -12.09
C GLU A 227 14.81 7.23 -11.05
N ARG A 228 14.69 8.50 -11.46
CA ARG A 228 14.81 9.63 -10.53
C ARG A 228 13.69 9.65 -9.50
N ALA A 229 12.44 9.40 -9.93
CA ALA A 229 11.27 9.36 -9.05
C ALA A 229 11.39 8.29 -7.94
N GLN A 230 12.08 7.17 -8.22
CA GLN A 230 12.25 6.08 -7.24
C GLN A 230 13.02 6.46 -5.98
N LYS A 231 13.76 7.58 -6.00
CA LYS A 231 14.49 8.07 -4.82
C LYS A 231 13.54 8.55 -3.71
N SER A 232 12.30 8.92 -4.04
CA SER A 232 11.27 9.21 -3.05
C SER A 232 10.58 7.93 -2.55
N PRO A 233 10.54 7.65 -1.23
CA PRO A 233 9.80 6.52 -0.69
C PRO A 233 8.32 6.49 -1.12
N ALA A 234 7.70 7.67 -1.26
CA ALA A 234 6.29 7.79 -1.65
C ALA A 234 6.02 7.41 -3.12
N TYR A 235 7.04 7.50 -3.98
CA TYR A 235 6.93 7.19 -5.42
C TYR A 235 7.71 5.95 -5.84
N LYS A 236 8.55 5.38 -4.97
CA LYS A 236 9.37 4.21 -5.29
C LYS A 236 8.58 3.05 -5.85
N LEU A 237 7.48 2.68 -5.20
CA LEU A 237 6.62 1.58 -5.66
C LEU A 237 5.94 1.93 -6.99
N LYS A 238 5.31 3.12 -7.07
CA LYS A 238 4.62 3.60 -8.28
C LYS A 238 5.56 3.67 -9.49
N ALA A 239 6.77 4.18 -9.30
CA ALA A 239 7.75 4.32 -10.37
C ALA A 239 8.31 2.97 -10.85
N LEU A 240 8.41 1.94 -9.99
CA LEU A 240 8.77 0.59 -10.43
C LEU A 240 7.68 -0.02 -11.33
N VAL A 241 6.40 0.12 -10.94
CA VAL A 241 5.27 -0.34 -11.74
C VAL A 241 5.22 0.37 -13.09
N GLU A 242 5.40 1.70 -13.10
CA GLU A 242 5.40 2.49 -14.34
C GLU A 242 6.58 2.17 -15.25
N ARG A 243 7.76 1.83 -14.71
CA ARG A 243 8.89 1.30 -15.52
C ARG A 243 8.58 -0.06 -16.13
N GLY A 244 7.99 -0.97 -15.35
CA GLY A 244 7.51 -2.25 -15.86
C GLY A 244 6.54 -2.06 -17.03
N ALA A 245 5.54 -1.20 -16.87
CA ALA A 245 4.61 -0.84 -17.94
C ALA A 245 5.30 -0.18 -19.15
N THR A 246 6.33 0.65 -18.91
CA THR A 246 7.10 1.29 -19.98
C THR A 246 7.89 0.25 -20.80
N TYR A 247 8.50 -0.74 -20.15
CA TYR A 247 9.16 -1.85 -20.83
C TYR A 247 8.18 -2.76 -21.58
N ILE A 248 6.98 -2.99 -21.05
CA ILE A 248 5.90 -3.70 -21.76
C ILE A 248 5.54 -2.99 -23.07
N ASN A 249 5.38 -1.66 -23.04
CA ASN A 249 5.08 -0.87 -24.24
C ASN A 249 6.19 -0.96 -25.30
N GLN A 250 7.44 -1.18 -24.87
CA GLN A 250 8.59 -1.42 -25.74
C GLN A 250 8.70 -2.89 -26.23
N GLY A 251 7.90 -3.80 -25.68
CA GLY A 251 8.01 -5.25 -25.93
C GLY A 251 9.20 -5.92 -25.23
N SER A 252 9.86 -5.23 -24.29
CA SER A 252 10.98 -5.77 -23.50
C SER A 252 10.46 -6.48 -22.25
N TYR A 253 9.84 -7.65 -22.42
CA TYR A 253 9.13 -8.35 -21.36
C TYR A 253 10.05 -8.81 -20.23
N GLU A 254 11.28 -9.21 -20.51
CA GLU A 254 12.26 -9.65 -19.51
C GLU A 254 12.64 -8.50 -18.56
N ASN A 255 12.87 -7.31 -19.11
CA ASN A 255 13.15 -6.11 -18.31
C ASN A 255 11.92 -5.66 -17.50
N ALA A 256 10.72 -5.81 -18.08
CA ALA A 256 9.48 -5.52 -17.37
C ALA A 256 9.30 -6.45 -16.15
N ILE A 257 9.53 -7.76 -16.33
CA ILE A 257 9.46 -8.76 -15.26
C ILE A 257 10.35 -8.35 -14.08
N ILE A 258 11.62 -8.00 -14.34
CA ILE A 258 12.57 -7.57 -13.30
C ILE A 258 12.04 -6.38 -12.48
N GLU A 259 11.54 -5.34 -13.13
CA GLU A 259 11.03 -4.15 -12.43
C GLU A 259 9.73 -4.44 -11.65
N LEU A 260 8.86 -5.29 -12.19
CA LEU A 260 7.57 -5.65 -11.57
C LEU A 260 7.76 -6.59 -10.37
N GLU A 261 8.68 -7.55 -10.44
CA GLU A 261 9.08 -8.37 -9.29
C GLU A 261 9.67 -7.52 -8.16
N ARG A 262 10.50 -6.53 -8.51
CA ARG A 262 11.01 -5.55 -7.54
C ARG A 262 9.88 -4.74 -6.91
N ALA A 263 8.86 -4.37 -7.67
CA ALA A 263 7.68 -3.67 -7.15
C ALA A 263 6.90 -4.55 -6.16
N ILE A 264 6.62 -5.80 -6.51
CA ILE A 264 5.91 -6.76 -5.65
C ILE A 264 6.70 -7.03 -4.36
N LYS A 265 8.02 -7.24 -4.46
CA LYS A 265 8.88 -7.46 -3.29
C LYS A 265 8.92 -6.26 -2.34
N LEU A 266 8.77 -5.05 -2.89
CA LEU A 266 8.74 -3.81 -2.09
C LEU A 266 7.37 -3.57 -1.44
N ALA A 267 6.29 -4.05 -2.07
CA ALA A 267 4.96 -3.96 -1.51
C ALA A 267 4.89 -4.79 -0.23
N LYS A 268 4.75 -4.11 0.92
CA LYS A 268 4.59 -4.78 2.23
C LYS A 268 3.20 -5.37 2.42
N ASP A 269 2.26 -4.99 1.56
CA ASP A 269 0.86 -5.39 1.59
C ASP A 269 0.41 -5.67 0.15
N ASP A 270 0.01 -6.92 -0.09
CA ASP A 270 -0.46 -7.41 -1.38
C ASP A 270 -1.80 -6.81 -1.82
N SER A 271 -2.52 -6.13 -0.91
CA SER A 271 -3.78 -5.46 -1.21
C SER A 271 -3.60 -4.04 -1.78
N LEU A 272 -2.38 -3.50 -1.77
CA LEU A 272 -2.08 -2.20 -2.37
C LEU A 272 -2.42 -2.22 -3.87
N ASN A 273 -3.07 -1.17 -4.35
CA ASN A 273 -3.44 -1.04 -5.77
C ASN A 273 -2.21 -1.20 -6.67
N GLU A 274 -1.08 -0.58 -6.32
CA GLU A 274 0.17 -0.71 -7.06
C GLU A 274 0.68 -2.15 -7.11
N ALA A 275 0.54 -2.93 -6.03
CA ALA A 275 0.92 -4.34 -6.01
C ALA A 275 0.02 -5.18 -6.92
N ILE A 276 -1.28 -4.92 -6.92
CA ILE A 276 -2.25 -5.57 -7.82
C ILE A 276 -1.92 -5.26 -9.28
N TYR A 277 -1.67 -3.99 -9.62
CA TYR A 277 -1.24 -3.61 -10.98
C TYR A 277 0.11 -4.23 -11.35
N ALA A 278 1.06 -4.29 -10.42
CA ALA A 278 2.36 -4.94 -10.65
C ALA A 278 2.19 -6.41 -11.02
N ARG A 279 1.37 -7.15 -10.26
CA ARG A 279 1.04 -8.56 -10.54
C ARG A 279 0.34 -8.74 -11.87
N TYR A 280 -0.56 -7.83 -12.21
CA TYR A 280 -1.33 -7.91 -13.45
C TYR A 280 -0.41 -7.72 -14.67
N PHE A 281 0.45 -6.70 -14.63
CA PHE A 281 1.46 -6.50 -15.67
C PHE A 281 2.48 -7.64 -15.71
N LEU A 282 2.84 -8.22 -14.55
CA LEU A 282 3.77 -9.34 -14.49
C LEU A 282 3.16 -10.59 -15.13
N ALA A 283 1.89 -10.88 -14.85
CA ALA A 283 1.15 -11.97 -15.47
C ALA A 283 1.05 -11.79 -16.99
N ALA A 284 0.78 -10.56 -17.46
CA ALA A 284 0.78 -10.24 -18.88
C ALA A 284 2.15 -10.47 -19.54
N CYS A 285 3.25 -10.12 -18.86
CA CYS A 285 4.59 -10.44 -19.35
C CYS A 285 4.81 -11.96 -19.45
N PHE A 286 4.45 -12.72 -18.41
CA PHE A 286 4.59 -14.18 -18.42
C PHE A 286 3.73 -14.86 -19.49
N GLU A 287 2.52 -14.36 -19.73
CA GLU A 287 1.67 -14.80 -20.83
C GLU A 287 2.38 -14.58 -22.18
N LYS A 288 2.99 -13.40 -22.39
CA LYS A 288 3.75 -13.09 -23.62
C LYS A 288 5.01 -13.91 -23.79
N THR A 289 5.70 -14.25 -22.70
CA THR A 289 6.90 -15.11 -22.73
C THR A 289 6.56 -16.60 -22.65
N LYS A 290 5.27 -16.98 -22.74
CA LYS A 290 4.76 -18.37 -22.68
C LYS A 290 5.02 -19.12 -21.36
N ASN A 291 5.24 -18.40 -20.26
CA ASN A 291 5.33 -18.96 -18.91
C ASN A 291 3.94 -18.95 -18.26
N ILE A 292 3.03 -19.76 -18.79
CA ILE A 292 1.60 -19.69 -18.45
C ILE A 292 1.32 -20.00 -16.97
N ASP A 293 2.08 -20.90 -16.36
CA ASP A 293 1.91 -21.28 -14.95
C ASP A 293 2.14 -20.07 -14.01
N LEU A 294 3.20 -19.31 -14.27
CA LEU A 294 3.52 -18.09 -13.51
C LEU A 294 2.50 -16.97 -13.78
N ALA A 295 1.91 -16.92 -14.98
CA ALA A 295 0.83 -15.98 -15.27
C ALA A 295 -0.42 -16.32 -14.45
N ILE A 296 -0.82 -17.59 -14.42
CA ILE A 296 -1.96 -18.09 -13.62
C ILE A 296 -1.74 -17.80 -12.14
N GLU A 297 -0.57 -18.12 -11.59
CA GLU A 297 -0.27 -17.87 -10.16
C GLU A 297 -0.50 -16.40 -9.78
N ASN A 298 -0.06 -15.46 -10.63
CA ASN A 298 -0.25 -14.03 -10.38
C ASN A 298 -1.71 -13.60 -10.53
N TRP A 299 -2.43 -14.11 -11.53
CA TRP A 299 -3.87 -13.87 -11.68
C TRP A 299 -4.68 -14.41 -10.49
N GLU A 300 -4.36 -15.59 -9.97
CA GLU A 300 -5.03 -16.16 -8.79
C GLU A 300 -4.81 -15.28 -7.55
N LYS A 301 -3.57 -14.81 -7.33
CA LYS A 301 -3.28 -13.86 -6.25
C LYS A 301 -4.08 -12.57 -6.37
N ILE A 302 -4.28 -12.07 -7.59
CA ILE A 302 -5.14 -10.90 -7.82
C ILE A 302 -6.60 -11.24 -7.51
N TYR A 303 -7.10 -12.36 -8.04
CA TYR A 303 -8.50 -12.78 -7.88
C TYR A 303 -8.89 -12.97 -6.41
N LEU A 304 -7.99 -13.53 -5.59
CA LEU A 304 -8.19 -13.67 -4.14
C LEU A 304 -8.41 -12.34 -3.41
N ARG A 305 -7.83 -11.23 -3.92
CA ARG A 305 -7.95 -9.90 -3.31
C ARG A 305 -9.06 -9.08 -3.94
N LYS A 306 -9.20 -9.15 -5.27
CA LYS A 306 -10.15 -8.37 -6.04
C LYS A 306 -10.69 -9.22 -7.22
N PRO A 307 -11.74 -10.02 -6.99
CA PRO A 307 -12.29 -10.93 -8.01
C PRO A 307 -12.73 -10.25 -9.31
N GLN A 308 -13.14 -8.98 -9.23
CA GLN A 308 -13.61 -8.18 -10.38
C GLN A 308 -12.52 -7.26 -10.95
N PHE A 309 -11.24 -7.58 -10.77
CA PHE A 309 -10.16 -6.76 -11.30
C PHE A 309 -9.90 -7.08 -12.78
N GLN A 310 -10.21 -6.11 -13.66
CA GLN A 310 -9.97 -6.20 -15.10
C GLN A 310 -10.52 -7.52 -15.67
N ASP A 311 -9.78 -8.15 -16.58
CA ASP A 311 -10.09 -9.42 -17.25
C ASP A 311 -9.52 -10.65 -16.52
N VAL A 312 -9.08 -10.52 -15.25
CA VAL A 312 -8.40 -11.62 -14.52
C VAL A 312 -9.25 -12.88 -14.40
N ALA A 313 -10.55 -12.75 -14.13
CA ALA A 313 -11.45 -13.90 -14.04
C ALA A 313 -11.60 -14.62 -15.40
N GLU A 314 -11.67 -13.85 -16.49
CA GLU A 314 -11.73 -14.39 -17.85
C GLU A 314 -10.43 -15.10 -18.22
N LYS A 315 -9.28 -14.51 -17.88
CA LYS A 315 -7.95 -15.14 -18.06
C LYS A 315 -7.85 -16.47 -17.31
N LEU A 316 -8.28 -16.52 -16.05
CA LEU A 316 -8.25 -17.77 -15.27
C LEU A 316 -9.18 -18.85 -15.85
N ALA A 317 -10.34 -18.46 -16.37
CA ALA A 317 -11.24 -19.39 -17.05
C ALA A 317 -10.64 -19.89 -18.38
N GLN A 318 -10.02 -19.00 -19.16
CA GLN A 318 -9.38 -19.32 -20.43
C GLN A 318 -8.25 -20.35 -20.27
N TYR A 319 -7.46 -20.26 -19.20
CA TYR A 319 -6.33 -21.15 -18.95
C TYR A 319 -6.64 -22.29 -17.96
N GLN A 320 -7.93 -22.57 -17.71
CA GLN A 320 -8.34 -23.59 -16.74
C GLN A 320 -7.81 -25.00 -17.08
N GLU A 321 -7.63 -25.33 -18.36
CA GLU A 321 -7.09 -26.63 -18.80
C GLU A 321 -5.59 -26.79 -18.56
N TYR A 322 -4.85 -25.68 -18.46
CA TYR A 322 -3.42 -25.67 -18.12
C TYR A 322 -3.17 -25.91 -16.63
N ARG A 323 -4.24 -26.02 -15.81
CA ARG A 323 -4.17 -26.45 -14.40
C ARG A 323 -3.81 -27.92 -14.21
N THR A 324 -3.27 -28.60 -15.21
CA THR A 324 -2.65 -29.91 -15.01
C THR A 324 -1.38 -29.71 -14.18
N ASP A 325 -1.56 -29.90 -12.88
CA ASP A 325 -0.53 -30.15 -11.87
C ASP A 325 0.72 -30.81 -12.49
N ASP A 326 1.92 -30.24 -12.30
CA ASP A 326 3.18 -30.76 -12.84
C ASP A 326 3.36 -32.26 -12.52
N HIS A 327 2.88 -32.70 -11.36
CA HIS A 327 2.91 -34.11 -10.96
C HIS A 327 2.02 -35.01 -11.85
N MET A 328 0.88 -34.51 -12.33
CA MET A 328 0.02 -35.25 -13.26
C MET A 328 0.66 -35.33 -14.64
N LYS A 329 1.34 -34.28 -15.07
CA LYS A 329 2.09 -34.29 -16.34
C LYS A 329 3.21 -35.33 -16.29
N ASP A 330 3.99 -35.35 -15.22
CA ASP A 330 5.05 -36.35 -14.99
C ASP A 330 4.48 -37.79 -14.97
N PHE A 331 3.35 -38.00 -14.29
CA PHE A 331 2.66 -39.29 -14.26
C PHE A 331 2.29 -39.79 -15.68
N LEU A 332 1.80 -38.89 -16.53
CA LEU A 332 1.34 -39.23 -17.88
C LEU A 332 2.50 -39.51 -18.86
N ILE A 333 3.63 -38.82 -18.74
CA ILE A 333 4.73 -38.90 -19.73
C ILE A 333 5.92 -39.76 -19.30
N CYS A 334 6.00 -40.15 -18.02
CA CYS A 334 7.13 -40.93 -17.50
C CYS A 334 7.28 -42.30 -18.18
N ASN A 335 8.49 -42.86 -18.13
CA ASN A 335 8.74 -44.21 -18.64
C ASN A 335 8.10 -45.28 -17.72
N GLN A 336 8.04 -46.54 -18.17
CA GLN A 336 7.36 -47.61 -17.43
C GLN A 336 7.92 -47.85 -16.02
N GLU A 337 9.24 -47.79 -15.85
CA GLU A 337 9.88 -47.97 -14.53
C GLU A 337 9.50 -46.86 -13.55
N GLN A 338 9.50 -45.61 -14.03
CA GLN A 338 9.08 -44.44 -13.25
C GLN A 338 7.59 -44.50 -12.94
N PHE A 339 6.76 -44.91 -13.90
CA PHE A 339 5.32 -45.07 -13.73
C PHE A 339 5.00 -46.05 -12.59
N VAL A 340 5.65 -47.22 -12.58
CA VAL A 340 5.49 -48.20 -11.50
C VAL A 340 5.96 -47.65 -10.14
N LYS A 341 7.08 -46.90 -10.10
CA LYS A 341 7.57 -46.26 -8.87
C LYS A 341 6.57 -45.25 -8.31
N ILE A 342 5.99 -44.40 -9.16
CA ILE A 342 4.99 -43.42 -8.75
C ILE A 342 3.74 -44.12 -8.23
N CYS A 343 3.22 -45.12 -8.95
CA CYS A 343 2.04 -45.87 -8.51
C CYS A 343 2.28 -46.61 -7.18
N LYS A 344 3.50 -47.13 -6.97
CA LYS A 344 3.89 -47.76 -5.70
C LYS A 344 3.94 -46.75 -4.55
N ALA A 345 4.49 -45.55 -4.79
CA ALA A 345 4.50 -44.47 -3.80
C ALA A 345 3.06 -44.02 -3.44
N ILE A 346 2.17 -43.91 -4.42
CA ILE A 346 0.74 -43.61 -4.17
C ILE A 346 0.11 -44.69 -3.28
N THR A 347 0.38 -45.97 -3.59
CA THR A 347 -0.18 -47.09 -2.84
C THR A 347 0.28 -47.07 -1.39
N ASP A 348 1.55 -46.74 -1.15
CA ASP A 348 2.14 -46.67 0.19
C ASP A 348 1.68 -45.42 0.96
N SER A 349 1.91 -44.22 0.41
CA SER A 349 1.73 -42.96 1.14
C SER A 349 0.30 -42.45 1.12
N ALA A 350 -0.41 -42.55 0.00
CA ALA A 350 -1.75 -42.00 -0.15
C ALA A 350 -2.85 -43.00 0.21
N LEU A 351 -2.66 -44.28 -0.12
CA LEU A 351 -3.62 -45.35 0.20
C LEU A 351 -3.27 -46.12 1.48
N SER A 352 -2.10 -45.86 2.09
CA SER A 352 -1.65 -46.52 3.32
C SER A 352 -1.59 -48.05 3.21
N MET A 353 -1.13 -48.56 2.06
CA MET A 353 -1.00 -49.99 1.77
C MET A 353 0.42 -50.37 1.32
N ALA A 354 0.96 -51.44 1.89
CA ALA A 354 2.25 -51.98 1.49
C ALA A 354 2.11 -52.91 0.27
N VAL A 355 2.90 -52.66 -0.78
CA VAL A 355 2.91 -53.46 -2.02
C VAL A 355 3.78 -54.71 -1.85
N HIS A 356 3.20 -55.89 -2.09
CA HIS A 356 3.88 -57.18 -2.07
C HIS A 356 4.30 -57.67 -3.44
N ASP A 357 3.41 -57.56 -4.42
CA ASP A 357 3.63 -58.07 -5.77
C ASP A 357 3.20 -57.05 -6.82
N THR A 358 3.80 -57.11 -8.00
CA THR A 358 3.61 -56.18 -9.11
C THR A 358 3.37 -56.95 -10.39
N ILE A 359 2.24 -56.69 -11.04
CA ILE A 359 1.83 -57.34 -12.28
C ILE A 359 1.62 -56.24 -13.33
N GLU A 360 2.47 -56.22 -14.36
CA GLU A 360 2.31 -55.27 -15.45
C GLU A 360 1.11 -55.66 -16.34
N ILE A 361 0.33 -54.65 -16.74
CA ILE A 361 -0.82 -54.81 -17.63
C ILE A 361 -0.77 -53.76 -18.74
N THR A 362 -1.53 -53.97 -19.80
CA THR A 362 -1.63 -52.99 -20.89
C THR A 362 -2.12 -51.64 -20.34
N ASN A 363 -1.37 -50.57 -20.58
CA ASN A 363 -1.66 -49.21 -20.12
C ASN A 363 -1.81 -49.08 -18.60
N GLY A 364 -1.17 -49.94 -17.80
CA GLY A 364 -1.32 -49.89 -16.35
C GLY A 364 -0.41 -50.82 -15.56
N VAL A 365 -0.69 -50.92 -14.27
CA VAL A 365 -0.03 -51.86 -13.35
C VAL A 365 -1.01 -52.30 -12.26
N ASP A 366 -0.94 -53.57 -11.89
CA ASP A 366 -1.64 -54.15 -10.75
C ASP A 366 -0.66 -54.39 -9.60
N PHE A 367 -1.07 -54.04 -8.39
CA PHE A 367 -0.36 -54.38 -7.16
C PHE A 367 -1.21 -55.26 -6.27
N ILE A 368 -0.59 -56.31 -5.73
CA ILE A 368 -1.15 -57.02 -4.57
C ILE A 368 -0.63 -56.29 -3.34
N ALA A 369 -1.52 -55.62 -2.60
CA ALA A 369 -1.16 -54.77 -1.48
C ALA A 369 -1.97 -55.09 -0.22
N VAL A 370 -1.40 -54.78 0.95
CA VAL A 370 -2.01 -55.04 2.27
C VAL A 370 -1.99 -53.76 3.09
N GLU A 371 -3.09 -53.45 3.79
CA GLU A 371 -3.18 -52.25 4.65
C GLU A 371 -2.07 -52.21 5.72
N GLY A 372 -1.42 -51.07 5.87
CA GLY A 372 -0.31 -50.81 6.81
C GLY A 372 -0.70 -51.01 8.28
N GLU A 373 0.28 -51.04 9.19
CA GLU A 373 0.06 -51.22 10.64
C GLU A 373 -0.75 -50.06 11.24
N SER A 374 -2.07 -50.22 11.35
CA SER A 374 -2.85 -49.51 12.36
C SER A 374 -2.78 -50.32 13.66
N GLU A 375 -2.30 -49.71 14.74
CA GLU A 375 -2.06 -50.24 16.10
C GLU A 375 -3.26 -50.91 16.84
N LYS A 376 -4.30 -51.38 16.15
CA LYS A 376 -5.47 -51.96 16.80
C LYS A 376 -5.80 -53.31 16.18
N TRP A 377 -5.61 -54.36 17.00
CA TRP A 377 -5.98 -55.77 16.81
C TRP A 377 -4.89 -56.70 16.24
N LEU A 378 -3.98 -57.12 17.12
CA LEU A 378 -3.15 -58.32 16.96
C LEU A 378 -4.05 -59.57 16.83
N GLY A 379 -4.35 -59.98 15.59
CA GLY A 379 -5.06 -61.24 15.32
C GLY A 379 -5.96 -61.26 14.08
N ALA A 380 -6.26 -60.11 13.47
CA ALA A 380 -7.02 -60.08 12.21
C ALA A 380 -6.09 -60.42 11.02
N LYS A 381 -6.38 -61.50 10.29
CA LYS A 381 -5.69 -61.82 9.03
C LYS A 381 -5.97 -60.70 8.03
N LYS A 382 -5.00 -59.81 7.81
CA LYS A 382 -5.14 -58.71 6.85
C LYS A 382 -5.36 -59.29 5.45
N MET A 383 -6.47 -58.92 4.83
CA MET A 383 -6.85 -59.43 3.51
C MET A 383 -6.16 -58.58 2.45
N PRO A 384 -5.49 -59.19 1.44
CA PRO A 384 -4.89 -58.43 0.35
C PRO A 384 -5.98 -57.71 -0.47
N LYS A 385 -5.62 -56.55 -1.01
CA LYS A 385 -6.38 -55.83 -2.04
C LYS A 385 -5.60 -55.88 -3.36
N LEU A 386 -6.33 -55.91 -4.47
CA LEU A 386 -5.74 -55.74 -5.80
C LEU A 386 -5.90 -54.27 -6.22
N VAL A 387 -4.80 -53.52 -6.27
CA VAL A 387 -4.78 -52.10 -6.61
C VAL A 387 -4.33 -51.94 -8.05
N ARG A 388 -5.22 -51.49 -8.93
CA ARG A 388 -4.97 -51.27 -10.35
C ARG A 388 -4.81 -49.79 -10.63
N PHE A 389 -3.72 -49.44 -11.30
CA PHE A 389 -3.52 -48.11 -11.88
C PHE A 389 -3.64 -48.20 -13.40
N LEU A 390 -4.48 -47.35 -14.00
CA LEU A 390 -4.61 -47.20 -15.44
C LEU A 390 -4.15 -45.81 -15.89
N ARG A 391 -3.22 -45.78 -16.83
CA ARG A 391 -2.74 -44.58 -17.51
C ARG A 391 -3.36 -44.51 -18.90
N VAL A 392 -4.53 -43.89 -18.97
CA VAL A 392 -5.34 -43.78 -20.19
C VAL A 392 -5.89 -42.36 -20.35
N ALA A 393 -6.09 -41.95 -21.60
CA ALA A 393 -6.65 -40.64 -21.95
C ALA A 393 -8.19 -40.66 -21.99
N ASP A 394 -8.76 -41.76 -22.47
CA ASP A 394 -10.20 -41.93 -22.61
C ASP A 394 -10.88 -42.30 -21.28
N ASN A 395 -12.17 -42.01 -21.19
CA ASN A 395 -12.97 -42.38 -20.03
C ASN A 395 -13.01 -43.91 -19.86
N VAL A 396 -12.84 -44.37 -18.61
CA VAL A 396 -12.84 -45.78 -18.26
C VAL A 396 -14.29 -46.30 -18.18
N ASP A 397 -14.59 -47.35 -18.96
CA ASP A 397 -15.88 -48.02 -18.98
C ASP A 397 -15.93 -49.25 -18.04
N ASP A 398 -17.06 -49.96 -18.01
CA ASP A 398 -17.24 -51.10 -17.12
C ASP A 398 -16.37 -52.31 -17.50
N THR A 399 -15.78 -52.33 -18.70
CA THR A 399 -14.89 -53.43 -19.12
C THR A 399 -13.61 -53.49 -18.28
N ALA A 400 -13.08 -52.34 -17.88
CA ALA A 400 -11.91 -52.25 -17.00
C ALA A 400 -12.20 -52.84 -15.61
N ILE A 401 -13.39 -52.57 -15.08
CA ILE A 401 -13.84 -53.10 -13.78
C ILE A 401 -14.08 -54.60 -13.88
N ARG A 402 -14.69 -55.10 -14.96
CA ARG A 402 -14.84 -56.55 -15.22
C ARG A 402 -13.48 -57.25 -15.26
N SER A 403 -12.51 -56.69 -15.99
CA SER A 403 -11.15 -57.22 -16.07
C SER A 403 -10.46 -57.26 -14.69
N LEU A 404 -10.67 -56.23 -13.87
CA LEU A 404 -10.16 -56.21 -12.50
C LEU A 404 -10.78 -57.33 -11.65
N LEU A 405 -12.10 -57.50 -11.71
CA LEU A 405 -12.81 -58.57 -10.99
C LEU A 405 -12.40 -59.97 -11.42
N GLU A 406 -12.12 -60.19 -12.71
CA GLU A 406 -11.57 -61.45 -13.19
C GLU A 406 -10.17 -61.73 -12.63
N SER A 407 -9.34 -60.70 -12.56
CA SER A 407 -7.98 -60.78 -11.99
C SER A 407 -8.04 -61.07 -10.49
N MET A 408 -8.94 -60.38 -9.78
CA MET A 408 -9.26 -60.64 -8.37
C MET A 408 -9.68 -62.10 -8.14
N LYS A 409 -10.57 -62.64 -8.97
CA LYS A 409 -11.02 -64.04 -8.89
C LYS A 409 -9.86 -65.04 -9.10
N LYS A 410 -8.99 -64.79 -10.08
CA LYS A 410 -7.82 -65.66 -10.35
C LYS A 410 -6.82 -65.67 -9.20
N LEU A 411 -6.65 -64.53 -8.54
CA LEU A 411 -5.71 -64.34 -7.41
C LEU A 411 -6.34 -64.67 -6.05
N ASN A 412 -7.62 -65.05 -6.00
CA ASN A 412 -8.38 -65.28 -4.78
C ASN A 412 -8.41 -64.05 -3.83
N ILE A 413 -8.47 -62.86 -4.43
CA ILE A 413 -8.56 -61.56 -3.75
C ILE A 413 -10.00 -61.06 -3.81
N ILE A 414 -10.54 -60.57 -2.70
CA ILE A 414 -11.96 -60.19 -2.59
C ILE A 414 -12.23 -58.68 -2.62
N ARG A 415 -11.20 -57.83 -2.57
CA ARG A 415 -11.31 -56.37 -2.62
C ARG A 415 -10.38 -55.77 -3.68
N GLY A 416 -10.89 -54.84 -4.47
CA GLY A 416 -10.16 -54.15 -5.52
C GLY A 416 -10.15 -52.64 -5.31
N VAL A 417 -9.14 -51.99 -5.85
CA VAL A 417 -9.05 -50.53 -5.97
C VAL A 417 -8.66 -50.22 -7.42
N LEU A 418 -9.34 -49.29 -8.07
CA LEU A 418 -9.04 -48.86 -9.43
C LEU A 418 -8.77 -47.35 -9.45
N VAL A 419 -7.54 -46.98 -9.77
CA VAL A 419 -7.08 -45.60 -9.91
C VAL A 419 -6.82 -45.32 -11.38
N THR A 420 -7.24 -44.16 -11.89
CA THR A 420 -7.03 -43.81 -13.31
C THR A 420 -6.70 -42.33 -13.52
N SER A 421 -5.97 -42.04 -14.60
CA SER A 421 -5.68 -40.67 -15.07
C SER A 421 -6.83 -39.96 -15.77
N SER A 422 -7.95 -40.66 -16.04
CA SER A 422 -9.14 -40.10 -16.67
C SER A 422 -10.37 -40.19 -15.75
N SER A 423 -11.57 -39.98 -16.30
CA SER A 423 -12.83 -40.12 -15.56
C SER A 423 -13.47 -41.49 -15.82
N PHE A 424 -14.33 -41.94 -14.90
CA PHE A 424 -15.18 -43.10 -15.14
C PHE A 424 -16.45 -42.70 -15.90
N THR A 425 -16.89 -43.57 -16.81
CA THR A 425 -18.23 -43.44 -17.40
C THR A 425 -19.30 -43.71 -16.35
N ARG A 426 -20.50 -43.16 -16.55
CA ARG A 426 -21.65 -43.40 -15.66
C ARG A 426 -21.95 -44.89 -15.49
N THR A 427 -21.90 -45.67 -16.57
CA THR A 427 -22.13 -47.12 -16.54
C THR A 427 -21.06 -47.86 -15.72
N ALA A 428 -19.81 -47.41 -15.76
CA ALA A 428 -18.73 -47.95 -14.93
C ALA A 428 -18.98 -47.70 -13.44
N THR A 429 -19.39 -46.47 -13.07
CA THR A 429 -19.72 -46.13 -11.69
C THR A 429 -20.91 -46.95 -11.17
N GLU A 430 -22.02 -47.00 -11.91
CA GLU A 430 -23.20 -47.81 -11.57
C GLU A 430 -22.85 -49.31 -11.47
N PHE A 431 -21.93 -49.80 -12.33
CA PHE A 431 -21.44 -51.16 -12.24
C PHE A 431 -20.58 -51.40 -10.99
N ALA A 432 -19.83 -50.42 -10.49
CA ALA A 432 -19.03 -50.59 -9.28
C ALA A 432 -19.85 -50.55 -7.98
N GLU A 433 -20.99 -49.84 -7.93
CA GLU A 433 -21.74 -49.55 -6.69
C GLU A 433 -22.03 -50.77 -5.79
N ASN A 434 -22.30 -51.94 -6.40
CA ASN A 434 -22.64 -53.17 -5.68
C ASN A 434 -21.52 -54.21 -5.69
N ARG A 435 -20.27 -53.78 -5.91
CA ARG A 435 -19.10 -54.66 -6.06
C ARG A 435 -17.97 -54.20 -5.14
N PRO A 436 -17.08 -55.11 -4.71
CA PRO A 436 -16.01 -54.76 -3.77
C PRO A 436 -14.83 -54.09 -4.49
N VAL A 437 -15.11 -53.00 -5.23
CA VAL A 437 -14.12 -52.23 -6.00
C VAL A 437 -14.27 -50.74 -5.69
N GLU A 438 -13.23 -50.15 -5.11
CA GLU A 438 -13.15 -48.69 -4.87
C GLU A 438 -12.63 -48.00 -6.13
N LEU A 439 -13.24 -46.87 -6.52
CA LEU A 439 -12.90 -46.13 -7.74
C LEU A 439 -12.30 -44.76 -7.43
N TYR A 440 -11.13 -44.45 -8.01
CA TYR A 440 -10.45 -43.16 -7.89
C TYR A 440 -10.15 -42.58 -9.28
N ALA A 441 -10.88 -41.54 -9.65
CA ALA A 441 -10.72 -40.83 -10.92
C ALA A 441 -9.59 -39.78 -10.87
N LYS A 442 -9.35 -39.10 -12.00
CA LYS A 442 -8.33 -38.04 -12.18
C LYS A 442 -8.17 -37.09 -10.98
N ASP A 443 -9.25 -36.54 -10.45
CA ASP A 443 -9.17 -35.54 -9.36
C ASP A 443 -8.57 -36.14 -8.08
N HIS A 444 -8.93 -37.39 -7.75
CA HIS A 444 -8.35 -38.12 -6.62
C HIS A 444 -6.87 -38.43 -6.86
N LEU A 445 -6.51 -38.82 -8.10
CA LEU A 445 -5.13 -39.07 -8.47
C LEU A 445 -4.27 -37.79 -8.32
N GLN A 446 -4.80 -36.61 -8.66
CA GLN A 446 -4.09 -35.34 -8.41
C GLN A 446 -3.83 -35.12 -6.93
N GLU A 447 -4.79 -35.40 -6.05
CA GLU A 447 -4.59 -35.30 -4.60
C GLU A 447 -3.59 -36.33 -4.08
N PHE A 448 -3.56 -37.54 -4.63
CA PHE A 448 -2.59 -38.57 -4.27
C PHE A 448 -1.17 -38.19 -4.69
N LEU A 449 -1.02 -37.62 -5.88
CA LEU A 449 0.27 -37.18 -6.40
C LEU A 449 0.90 -36.05 -5.56
N LYS A 450 0.09 -35.23 -4.87
CA LYS A 450 0.58 -34.20 -3.93
C LYS A 450 1.13 -34.76 -2.61
N LYS A 451 0.87 -36.04 -2.32
CA LYS A 451 1.24 -36.70 -1.04
C LYS A 451 2.52 -37.53 -1.13
N ILE A 452 3.13 -37.65 -2.31
CA ILE A 452 4.29 -38.51 -2.57
C ILE A 452 5.55 -37.73 -2.91
#